data_AF-A0A6V8QPL6-F1
#
_entry.id   AF-A0A6V8QPL6-F1
#
_cell.length_a   1.000
_cell.length_b   1.000
_cell.length_c   1.000
_cell.angle_alpha   90.00
_cell.angle_beta   90.00
_cell.angle_gamma   90.00
#
_symmetry.space_group_name_H-M   'P 1'
#
loop_
_entity.id
_entity.type
_entity.pdbx_description
1 polymer ?
#
loop_
_entity_poly.entity_id
_entity_poly.type
_entity_poly.pdbx_seq_one_letter_code
_entity_poly.pdbx_strand_id
1 'polypeptide(L)'
;MAHSREGITLDLITRTIRNSFLSPFIVLPIVTGLSWQPARTRLFEYVHAEASSTALVVTYLLAALSVALSLNDYLNDGFANNWVRASDWDWNSEIVVITGGSGGIGEHVARQLLAKNIQTTIVILDCMPMTWTAPAKSKVHYYQVDLSNSSNIRTITQRIRDEVGHPTVLVNNAGLSRGFTVMDGSYIDVEVTIRTNLVAPFLLIKEFVPQMVSRNHGHIVNISSMSALIPPARVADYAATKAGLVALHEVNFGNR
;
A
#
# COMPACT_ATOMS: atom_id res chain seq x y z
N MET A 1 8.31 -9.90 2.50
CA MET A 1 7.74 -10.61 1.33
C MET A 1 6.24 -10.34 1.29
N ALA A 2 5.81 -9.35 0.51
CA ALA A 2 4.40 -9.08 0.28
C ALA A 2 3.95 -9.90 -0.94
N HIS A 3 3.08 -10.88 -0.73
CA HIS A 3 2.41 -11.56 -1.84
C HIS A 3 1.37 -10.60 -2.43
N SER A 4 1.62 -10.13 -3.66
CA SER A 4 0.68 -9.31 -4.41
C SER A 4 -0.58 -10.12 -4.71
N ARG A 5 -1.76 -9.54 -4.46
CA ARG A 5 -3.09 -10.19 -4.50
C ARG A 5 -3.84 -9.94 -5.81
N GLU A 6 -3.12 -9.95 -6.91
CA GLU A 6 -3.71 -10.07 -8.24
C GLU A 6 -3.43 -11.50 -8.74
N GLY A 7 -4.20 -12.04 -9.68
CA GLY A 7 -4.03 -13.44 -10.14
C GLY A 7 -2.64 -13.73 -10.75
N ILE A 8 -2.52 -14.79 -11.56
CA ILE A 8 -1.35 -14.92 -12.45
C ILE A 8 -1.46 -13.80 -13.50
N THR A 9 -1.03 -12.60 -13.14
CA THR A 9 -0.92 -11.47 -14.05
C THR A 9 0.32 -11.66 -14.92
N LEU A 10 0.29 -11.10 -16.12
CA LEU A 10 1.47 -11.05 -16.99
C LEU A 10 2.67 -10.47 -16.22
N ASP A 11 2.40 -9.52 -15.32
CA ASP A 11 3.39 -8.86 -14.47
C ASP A 11 4.11 -9.83 -13.51
N LEU A 12 3.43 -10.82 -12.95
CA LEU A 12 4.06 -11.83 -12.10
C LEU A 12 5.03 -12.70 -12.91
N ILE A 13 4.63 -13.09 -14.11
CA ILE A 13 5.45 -13.90 -15.03
C ILE A 13 6.65 -13.07 -15.52
N THR A 14 6.43 -11.85 -16.00
CA THR A 14 7.49 -10.96 -16.46
C THR A 14 8.45 -10.63 -15.34
N ARG A 15 7.97 -10.35 -14.12
CA ARG A 15 8.82 -10.10 -12.95
C ARG A 15 9.63 -11.33 -12.53
N THR A 16 9.05 -12.53 -12.61
CA THR A 16 9.76 -13.78 -12.30
C THR A 16 10.85 -14.07 -13.33
N ILE A 17 10.55 -13.89 -14.63
CA ILE A 17 11.53 -13.99 -15.72
C ILE A 17 12.62 -12.93 -15.56
N ARG A 18 12.24 -11.69 -15.24
CA ARG A 18 13.15 -10.56 -15.01
C ARG A 18 14.13 -10.86 -13.88
N ASN A 19 13.63 -11.31 -12.74
CA ASN A 19 14.44 -11.55 -11.56
C ASN A 19 15.27 -12.85 -11.64
N SER A 20 14.91 -13.79 -12.53
CA SER A 20 15.59 -15.07 -12.66
C SER A 20 16.54 -15.13 -13.88
N PHE A 21 16.03 -14.91 -15.09
CA PHE A 21 16.81 -15.10 -16.33
C PHE A 21 17.46 -13.82 -16.83
N LEU A 22 16.88 -12.66 -16.53
CA LEU A 22 17.40 -11.34 -16.94
C LEU A 22 17.98 -10.55 -15.76
N SER A 23 18.35 -11.23 -14.68
CA SER A 23 19.00 -10.58 -13.54
C SER A 23 20.45 -10.21 -13.89
N PRO A 24 20.89 -8.96 -13.67
CA PRO A 24 22.27 -8.56 -13.91
C PRO A 24 23.26 -9.43 -13.13
N PHE A 25 22.87 -9.89 -11.94
CA PHE A 25 23.69 -10.74 -11.07
C PHE A 25 23.93 -12.15 -11.64
N ILE A 26 23.10 -12.61 -12.59
CA ILE A 26 23.26 -13.92 -13.23
C ILE A 26 23.89 -13.75 -14.62
N VAL A 27 23.42 -12.76 -15.39
CA VAL A 27 23.87 -12.59 -16.78
C VAL A 27 25.28 -12.01 -16.87
N LEU A 28 25.67 -11.09 -15.97
CA LEU A 28 27.01 -10.47 -16.00
C LEU A 28 28.15 -11.48 -15.70
N PRO A 29 28.06 -12.36 -14.69
CA PRO A 29 29.06 -13.42 -14.49
C PRO A 29 29.21 -14.37 -15.69
N ILE A 30 28.09 -14.71 -16.34
CA ILE A 30 28.10 -15.58 -17.53
C ILE A 30 28.80 -14.88 -18.70
N VAL A 31 28.46 -13.62 -18.97
CA VAL A 31 29.10 -12.85 -20.04
C VAL A 31 30.58 -12.60 -19.76
N THR A 32 30.94 -12.23 -18.54
CA THR A 32 32.35 -12.01 -18.16
C THR A 32 33.15 -13.30 -18.29
N GLY A 33 32.61 -14.45 -17.87
CA GLY A 33 33.21 -15.76 -18.10
C GLY A 33 33.38 -16.10 -19.59
N LEU A 34 32.37 -15.83 -20.42
CA LEU A 34 32.41 -16.07 -21.88
C LEU A 34 33.32 -15.08 -22.65
N SER A 35 33.57 -13.90 -22.07
CA SER A 35 34.52 -12.92 -22.63
C SER A 35 35.97 -13.33 -22.40
N TRP A 36 36.24 -14.22 -21.44
CA TRP A 36 37.58 -14.72 -21.18
C TRP A 36 37.94 -15.83 -22.17
N GLN A 37 38.89 -15.54 -23.07
CA GLN A 37 39.25 -16.46 -24.18
C GLN A 37 39.49 -17.92 -23.77
N PRO A 38 40.25 -18.23 -22.69
CA PRO A 38 40.53 -19.63 -22.32
C PRO A 38 39.29 -20.41 -21.88
N ALA A 39 38.32 -19.73 -21.24
CA ALA A 39 37.06 -20.34 -20.82
C ALA A 39 36.12 -20.53 -22.03
N ARG A 40 36.08 -19.54 -22.92
CA ARG A 40 35.32 -19.58 -24.17
C ARG A 40 35.75 -20.73 -25.08
N THR A 41 37.05 -20.93 -25.27
CA THR A 41 37.57 -21.99 -26.15
C THR A 41 37.22 -23.38 -25.62
N ARG A 42 37.29 -23.61 -24.29
CA ARG A 42 36.92 -24.88 -23.66
C ARG A 42 35.42 -25.19 -23.74
N LEU A 43 34.58 -24.16 -23.61
CA LEU A 43 33.12 -24.31 -23.66
C LEU A 43 32.61 -24.63 -25.07
N PHE A 44 33.21 -24.04 -26.11
CA PHE A 44 32.79 -24.24 -27.49
C PHE A 44 33.56 -25.36 -28.22
N GLU A 45 34.47 -26.06 -27.55
CA GLU A 45 35.25 -27.19 -28.10
C GLU A 45 34.36 -28.36 -28.58
N TYR A 46 33.14 -28.45 -28.04
CA TYR A 46 32.15 -29.49 -28.34
C TYR A 46 30.95 -29.00 -29.18
N VAL A 47 30.96 -27.74 -29.64
CA VAL A 47 29.84 -27.10 -30.33
C VAL A 47 30.26 -26.68 -31.74
N HIS A 48 29.37 -26.84 -32.73
CA HIS A 48 29.67 -26.43 -34.12
C HIS A 48 30.00 -24.93 -34.21
N ALA A 49 31.00 -24.57 -35.03
CA ALA A 49 31.53 -23.21 -35.11
C ALA A 49 30.47 -22.13 -35.38
N GLU A 50 29.50 -22.38 -36.26
CA GLU A 50 28.37 -21.47 -36.54
C GLU A 50 27.39 -21.29 -35.37
N ALA A 51 27.19 -22.32 -34.56
CA ALA A 51 26.34 -22.25 -33.37
C ALA A 51 27.02 -21.43 -32.26
N SER A 52 28.36 -21.41 -32.20
CA SER A 52 29.13 -20.69 -31.18
C SER A 52 29.07 -19.16 -31.32
N SER A 53 29.12 -18.64 -32.55
CA SER A 53 29.05 -17.18 -32.81
C SER A 53 27.66 -16.63 -32.52
N THR A 54 26.63 -17.32 -32.96
CA THR A 54 25.23 -16.95 -32.74
C THR A 54 24.88 -16.95 -31.25
N ALA A 55 25.28 -18.00 -30.51
CA ALA A 55 25.06 -18.10 -29.07
C ALA A 55 25.72 -16.96 -28.28
N LEU A 56 26.91 -16.53 -28.68
CA LEU A 56 27.60 -15.39 -28.06
C LEU A 56 26.89 -14.07 -28.31
N VAL A 57 26.50 -13.79 -29.55
CA VAL A 57 25.74 -12.57 -29.88
C VAL A 57 24.45 -12.52 -29.08
N VAL A 58 23.70 -13.63 -29.01
CA VAL A 58 22.47 -13.71 -28.21
C VAL A 58 22.76 -13.45 -26.73
N THR A 59 23.84 -14.00 -26.17
CA THR A 59 24.19 -13.82 -24.75
C THR A 59 24.58 -12.37 -24.44
N TYR A 60 25.35 -11.72 -25.30
CA TYR A 60 25.67 -10.29 -25.18
C TYR A 60 24.41 -9.42 -25.32
N LEU A 61 23.50 -9.73 -26.25
CA LEU A 61 22.24 -9.01 -26.40
C LEU A 61 21.33 -9.16 -25.17
N LEU A 62 21.22 -10.36 -24.62
CA LEU A 62 20.46 -10.62 -23.39
C LEU A 62 21.06 -9.86 -22.20
N ALA A 63 22.38 -9.74 -22.13
CA ALA A 63 23.07 -8.97 -21.09
C ALA A 63 22.85 -7.47 -21.22
N ALA A 64 22.95 -6.94 -22.45
CA ALA A 64 22.64 -5.54 -22.73
C ALA A 64 21.19 -5.22 -22.35
N LEU A 65 20.24 -6.10 -22.70
CA LEU A 65 18.84 -5.98 -22.32
C LEU A 65 18.65 -6.04 -20.80
N SER A 66 19.30 -6.98 -20.11
CA SER A 66 19.26 -7.12 -18.64
C SER A 66 19.75 -5.85 -17.95
N VAL A 67 20.89 -5.29 -18.38
CA VAL A 67 21.43 -4.04 -17.83
C VAL A 67 20.49 -2.87 -18.12
N ALA A 68 19.95 -2.77 -19.34
CA ALA A 68 19.02 -1.70 -19.71
C ALA A 68 17.74 -1.74 -18.87
N LEU A 69 17.15 -2.92 -18.68
CA LEU A 69 15.96 -3.12 -17.84
C LEU A 69 16.26 -2.83 -16.36
N SER A 70 17.39 -3.30 -15.84
CA SER A 70 17.78 -3.03 -14.45
C SER A 70 18.08 -1.56 -14.20
N LEU A 71 18.67 -0.86 -15.17
CA LEU A 71 18.87 0.58 -15.09
C LEU A 71 17.53 1.31 -15.14
N ASN A 72 16.62 0.90 -16.03
CA ASN A 72 15.27 1.45 -16.10
C ASN A 72 14.51 1.25 -14.77
N ASP A 73 14.60 0.07 -14.17
CA ASP A 73 14.01 -0.19 -12.84
C ASP A 73 14.65 0.71 -11.77
N TYR A 74 15.98 0.81 -11.74
CA TYR A 74 16.68 1.66 -10.77
C TYR A 74 16.31 3.15 -10.92
N LEU A 75 16.24 3.63 -12.16
CA LEU A 75 15.82 5.00 -12.45
C LEU A 75 14.35 5.20 -12.08
N ASN A 76 13.46 4.28 -12.44
CA ASN A 76 12.04 4.35 -12.10
C ASN A 76 11.82 4.35 -10.58
N ASP A 77 12.49 3.45 -9.85
CA ASP A 77 12.43 3.42 -8.38
C ASP A 77 12.99 4.71 -7.77
N GLY A 78 14.05 5.26 -8.38
CA GLY A 78 14.61 6.56 -8.02
C GLY A 78 13.64 7.70 -8.24
N PHE A 79 13.01 7.80 -9.41
CA PHE A 79 12.05 8.85 -9.72
C PHE A 79 10.77 8.73 -8.89
N ALA A 80 10.20 7.53 -8.79
CA ALA A 80 8.98 7.26 -8.03
C ALA A 80 9.13 7.58 -6.54
N ASN A 81 10.30 7.29 -5.95
CA ASN A 81 10.58 7.61 -4.55
C ASN A 81 11.28 8.96 -4.34
N ASN A 82 11.39 9.80 -5.37
CA ASN A 82 12.13 11.07 -5.34
C ASN A 82 13.55 10.92 -4.76
N TRP A 83 14.20 9.78 -5.06
CA TRP A 83 15.52 9.38 -4.59
C TRP A 83 15.65 9.26 -3.07
N VAL A 84 14.52 9.23 -2.35
CA VAL A 84 14.47 9.02 -0.91
C VAL A 84 14.38 7.52 -0.63
N ARG A 85 15.30 7.01 0.19
CA ARG A 85 15.19 5.66 0.73
C ARG A 85 14.34 5.71 1.98
N ALA A 86 13.29 4.89 2.03
CA ALA A 86 12.53 4.71 3.25
C ALA A 86 13.46 4.19 4.37
N SER A 87 13.47 4.88 5.51
CA SER A 87 14.07 4.35 6.73
C SER A 87 13.24 3.18 7.24
N ASP A 88 13.89 2.24 7.93
CA ASP A 88 13.17 1.19 8.65
C ASP A 88 12.19 1.82 9.66
N TRP A 89 10.99 1.25 9.75
CA TRP A 89 9.94 1.73 10.65
C TRP A 89 10.26 1.34 12.10
N ASP A 90 10.42 2.32 12.99
CA ASP A 90 10.50 2.08 14.43
C ASP A 90 9.10 2.08 15.04
N TRP A 91 8.47 0.90 15.01
CA TRP A 91 7.12 0.65 15.54
C TRP A 91 6.90 1.11 16.99
N ASN A 92 7.94 1.32 17.79
CA ASN A 92 7.81 1.84 19.16
C ASN A 92 7.46 3.33 19.20
N SER A 93 7.82 4.06 18.15
CA SER A 93 7.59 5.50 17.98
C SER A 93 6.35 5.82 17.13
N GLU A 94 5.75 4.79 16.53
CA GLU A 94 4.61 4.97 15.62
C GLU A 94 3.29 5.13 16.37
N ILE A 95 2.46 6.05 15.85
CA ILE A 95 1.10 6.30 16.31
C ILE A 95 0.18 6.00 15.13
N VAL A 96 -0.57 4.90 15.24
CA VAL A 96 -1.46 4.38 14.20
C VAL A 96 -2.90 4.72 14.55
N VAL A 97 -3.51 5.61 13.78
CA VAL A 97 -4.94 5.91 13.88
C VAL A 97 -5.72 4.96 12.98
N ILE A 98 -6.69 4.24 13.53
CA ILE A 98 -7.56 3.29 12.82
C ILE A 98 -9.00 3.73 13.01
N THR A 99 -9.67 4.09 11.92
CA THR A 99 -11.11 4.36 11.96
C THR A 99 -11.91 3.07 11.81
N GLY A 100 -13.04 2.92 12.49
CA GLY A 100 -13.82 1.69 12.46
C GLY A 100 -13.11 0.51 13.15
N GLY A 101 -12.27 0.81 14.15
CA GLY A 101 -11.42 -0.17 14.83
C GLY A 101 -12.09 -0.89 16.01
N SER A 102 -13.35 -0.57 16.33
CA SER A 102 -14.07 -1.24 17.42
C SER A 102 -14.43 -2.68 17.10
N GLY A 103 -14.43 -3.09 15.82
CA GLY A 103 -14.69 -4.45 15.39
C GLY A 103 -14.25 -4.73 13.94
N GLY A 104 -14.59 -5.92 13.43
CA GLY A 104 -14.41 -6.28 12.02
C GLY A 104 -12.96 -6.17 11.51
N ILE A 105 -12.79 -5.58 10.31
CA ILE A 105 -11.46 -5.43 9.68
C ILE A 105 -10.54 -4.55 10.52
N GLY A 106 -11.06 -3.45 11.08
CA GLY A 106 -10.26 -2.52 11.88
C GLY A 106 -9.72 -3.15 13.17
N GLU A 107 -10.54 -3.95 13.86
CA GLU A 107 -10.08 -4.77 15.00
C GLU A 107 -8.93 -5.68 14.58
N HIS A 108 -9.08 -6.43 13.49
CA HIS A 108 -8.06 -7.38 13.06
C HIS A 108 -6.74 -6.68 12.70
N VAL A 109 -6.81 -5.52 12.07
CA VAL A 109 -5.63 -4.68 11.80
C VAL A 109 -4.96 -4.27 13.12
N ALA A 110 -5.73 -3.74 14.07
CA ALA A 110 -5.20 -3.32 15.37
C ALA A 110 -4.53 -4.49 16.11
N ARG A 111 -5.19 -5.65 16.17
CA ARG A 111 -4.68 -6.84 16.87
C ARG A 111 -3.42 -7.40 16.19
N GLN A 112 -3.35 -7.39 14.86
CA GLN A 112 -2.14 -7.84 14.15
C GLN A 112 -0.96 -6.91 14.36
N LEU A 113 -1.18 -5.59 14.39
CA LEU A 113 -0.13 -4.63 14.71
C LEU A 113 0.41 -4.84 16.12
N LEU A 114 -0.48 -4.99 17.10
CA LEU A 114 -0.10 -5.26 18.49
C LEU A 114 0.60 -6.62 18.67
N ALA A 115 0.19 -7.64 17.90
CA ALA A 115 0.85 -8.95 17.91
C ALA A 115 2.28 -8.90 17.34
N LYS A 116 2.53 -8.01 16.38
CA LYS A 116 3.88 -7.77 15.82
C LYS A 116 4.73 -6.93 16.76
N ASN A 117 4.16 -5.87 17.32
CA ASN A 117 4.82 -5.04 18.32
C ASN A 117 3.82 -4.44 19.30
N ILE A 118 3.87 -4.91 20.54
CA ILE A 118 2.97 -4.50 21.63
C ILE A 118 3.13 -3.03 22.03
N GLN A 119 4.30 -2.44 21.75
CA GLN A 119 4.65 -1.07 22.10
C GLN A 119 4.10 -0.03 21.12
N THR A 120 3.57 -0.48 19.97
CA THR A 120 2.93 0.39 18.97
C THR A 120 1.73 1.10 19.60
N THR A 121 1.64 2.42 19.39
CA THR A 121 0.51 3.19 19.89
C THR A 121 -0.63 3.11 18.88
N ILE A 122 -1.77 2.57 19.30
CA ILE A 122 -2.97 2.43 18.47
C ILE A 122 -4.04 3.40 18.96
N VAL A 123 -4.60 4.17 18.05
CA VAL A 123 -5.71 5.09 18.30
C VAL A 123 -6.92 4.63 17.50
N ILE A 124 -7.99 4.23 18.18
CA ILE A 124 -9.23 3.76 17.56
C ILE A 124 -10.25 4.89 17.55
N LEU A 125 -10.76 5.20 16.36
CA LEU A 125 -11.88 6.12 16.16
C LEU A 125 -13.09 5.34 15.68
N ASP A 126 -14.17 5.32 16.46
CA ASP A 126 -15.37 4.57 16.09
C ASP A 126 -16.63 5.19 16.72
N CYS A 127 -17.78 5.05 16.09
CA CYS A 127 -19.04 5.45 16.70
C CYS A 127 -19.57 4.39 17.68
N MET A 128 -19.14 3.13 17.50
CA MET A 128 -19.53 1.99 18.31
C MET A 128 -18.51 1.67 19.40
N PRO A 129 -18.94 1.16 20.58
CA PRO A 129 -18.01 0.69 21.60
C PRO A 129 -17.16 -0.48 21.09
N MET A 130 -15.93 -0.59 21.60
CA MET A 130 -15.03 -1.70 21.28
C MET A 130 -15.65 -3.05 21.63
N THR A 131 -15.63 -3.99 20.69
CA THR A 131 -16.10 -5.38 20.89
C THR A 131 -15.01 -6.32 21.39
N TRP A 132 -13.79 -5.81 21.58
CA TRP A 132 -12.62 -6.57 21.95
C TRP A 132 -11.81 -5.84 23.02
N THR A 133 -10.99 -6.60 23.74
CA THR A 133 -10.14 -6.07 24.80
C THR A 133 -8.70 -6.00 24.32
N ALA A 134 -8.10 -4.82 24.44
CA ALA A 134 -6.68 -4.64 24.14
C ALA A 134 -5.81 -5.50 25.06
N PRO A 135 -4.73 -6.12 24.57
CA PRO A 135 -3.81 -6.88 25.41
C PRO A 135 -3.24 -6.02 26.55
N ALA A 136 -3.02 -6.63 27.72
CA ALA A 136 -2.40 -5.92 28.84
C ALA A 136 -1.05 -5.31 28.43
N LYS A 137 -0.77 -4.08 28.91
CA LYS A 137 0.42 -3.28 28.60
C LYS A 137 0.50 -2.69 27.18
N SER A 138 -0.49 -2.95 26.32
CA SER A 138 -0.59 -2.24 25.03
C SER A 138 -0.99 -0.77 25.23
N LYS A 139 -0.60 0.08 24.27
CA LYS A 139 -0.98 1.49 24.23
C LYS A 139 -2.14 1.69 23.27
N VAL A 140 -3.34 1.33 23.69
CA VAL A 140 -4.56 1.50 22.89
C VAL A 140 -5.40 2.63 23.47
N HIS A 141 -5.62 3.66 22.66
CA HIS A 141 -6.51 4.78 22.96
C HIS A 141 -7.79 4.61 22.14
N TYR A 142 -8.94 4.73 22.78
CA TYR A 142 -10.23 4.66 22.12
C TYR A 142 -10.98 5.97 22.26
N TYR A 143 -11.50 6.47 21.15
CA TYR A 143 -12.35 7.64 21.11
C TYR A 143 -13.65 7.31 20.40
N GLN A 144 -14.74 7.45 21.14
CA GLN A 144 -16.07 7.35 20.56
C GLN A 144 -16.38 8.62 19.77
N VAL A 145 -16.51 8.50 18.45
CA VAL A 145 -16.75 9.62 17.56
C VAL A 145 -17.55 9.19 16.33
N ASP A 146 -18.59 9.95 16.00
CA ASP A 146 -19.27 9.82 14.71
C ASP A 146 -18.53 10.65 13.66
N LEU A 147 -17.87 9.94 12.74
CA LEU A 147 -17.11 10.51 11.63
C LEU A 147 -17.99 11.08 10.51
N SER A 148 -19.30 10.78 10.49
CA SER A 148 -20.22 11.40 9.54
C SER A 148 -20.35 12.90 9.80
N ASN A 149 -20.10 13.36 11.02
CA ASN A 149 -20.11 14.78 11.37
C ASN A 149 -18.71 15.40 11.25
N SER A 150 -18.54 16.29 10.27
CA SER A 150 -17.25 16.94 10.00
C SER A 150 -16.73 17.83 11.15
N SER A 151 -17.60 18.39 12.00
CA SER A 151 -17.15 19.20 13.15
C SER A 151 -16.48 18.34 14.23
N ASN A 152 -16.91 17.09 14.37
CA ASN A 152 -16.30 16.12 15.27
C ASN A 152 -14.86 15.80 14.84
N ILE A 153 -14.59 15.72 13.54
CA ILE A 153 -13.27 15.37 12.99
C ILE A 153 -12.21 16.35 13.48
N ARG A 154 -12.41 17.65 13.29
CA ARG A 154 -11.42 18.66 13.73
C ARG A 154 -11.17 18.62 15.24
N THR A 155 -12.23 18.38 16.01
CA THR A 155 -12.16 18.32 17.47
C THR A 155 -11.38 17.08 17.91
N ILE A 156 -11.66 15.92 17.32
CA ILE A 156 -11.01 14.68 17.71
C ILE A 156 -9.55 14.61 17.24
N THR A 157 -9.23 15.13 16.06
CA THR A 157 -7.85 15.18 15.58
C THR A 157 -6.99 16.08 16.46
N GLN A 158 -7.52 17.21 16.94
CA GLN A 158 -6.83 18.05 17.91
C GLN A 158 -6.60 17.32 19.22
N ARG A 159 -7.64 16.68 19.76
CA ARG A 159 -7.54 15.90 21.00
C ARG A 159 -6.51 14.77 20.91
N ILE A 160 -6.45 14.05 19.79
CA ILE A 160 -5.41 13.02 19.57
C ILE A 160 -4.01 13.63 19.60
N ARG A 161 -3.81 14.79 18.95
CA ARG A 161 -2.51 15.48 18.96
C ARG A 161 -2.08 15.86 20.36
N ASP A 162 -3.01 16.32 21.18
CA ASP A 162 -2.75 16.81 22.53
C ASP A 162 -2.53 15.65 23.53
N GLU A 163 -3.30 14.57 23.42
CA GLU A 163 -3.27 13.45 24.39
C GLU A 163 -2.28 12.34 24.01
N VAL A 164 -2.08 12.09 22.72
CA VAL A 164 -1.30 10.93 22.21
C VAL A 164 -0.07 11.41 21.44
N GLY A 165 -0.21 12.47 20.66
CA GLY A 165 0.82 13.01 19.79
C GLY A 165 0.44 12.97 18.32
N HIS A 166 1.41 13.20 17.45
CA HIS A 166 1.17 13.29 16.01
C HIS A 166 1.11 11.92 15.35
N PRO A 167 -0.03 11.53 14.73
CA PRO A 167 -0.13 10.26 14.02
C PRO A 167 0.87 10.15 12.87
N THR A 168 1.48 8.96 12.76
CA THR A 168 2.39 8.60 11.67
C THR A 168 1.72 7.66 10.68
N VAL A 169 0.69 6.92 11.10
CA VAL A 169 -0.10 6.07 10.21
C VAL A 169 -1.58 6.39 10.36
N LEU A 170 -2.28 6.56 9.23
CA LEU A 170 -3.73 6.68 9.17
C LEU A 170 -4.32 5.51 8.39
N VAL A 171 -5.17 4.72 9.03
CA VAL A 171 -5.95 3.65 8.42
C VAL A 171 -7.42 4.08 8.34
N ASN A 172 -7.82 4.58 7.17
CA ASN A 172 -9.20 4.92 6.86
C ASN A 172 -9.98 3.62 6.56
N ASN A 173 -10.49 2.99 7.60
CA ASN A 173 -11.23 1.73 7.53
C ASN A 173 -12.74 1.90 7.80
N ALA A 174 -13.14 2.89 8.61
CA ALA A 174 -14.56 3.15 8.88
C ALA A 174 -15.35 3.26 7.59
N GLY A 175 -16.45 2.50 7.52
CA GLY A 175 -17.40 2.63 6.44
C GLY A 175 -18.62 1.76 6.63
N LEU A 176 -19.69 2.12 5.95
CA LEU A 176 -20.98 1.45 6.02
C LEU A 176 -21.62 1.35 4.63
N SER A 177 -22.52 0.38 4.48
CA SER A 177 -23.34 0.18 3.29
C SER A 177 -24.77 -0.15 3.74
N ARG A 178 -25.77 0.46 3.11
CA ARG A 178 -27.19 0.31 3.49
C ARG A 178 -27.95 -0.71 2.63
N GLY A 179 -27.46 -1.02 1.44
CA GLY A 179 -28.02 -2.11 0.62
C GLY A 179 -29.35 -1.77 -0.08
N PHE A 180 -29.59 -0.50 -0.41
CA PHE A 180 -30.80 -0.04 -1.12
C PHE A 180 -30.53 0.28 -2.59
N THR A 181 -31.58 0.21 -3.41
CA THR A 181 -31.51 0.78 -4.78
C THR A 181 -31.44 2.30 -4.69
N VAL A 182 -31.05 2.96 -5.79
CA VAL A 182 -31.03 4.43 -5.86
C VAL A 182 -32.44 5.02 -5.65
N MET A 183 -33.49 4.31 -6.05
CA MET A 183 -34.87 4.78 -5.89
C MET A 183 -35.39 4.62 -4.46
N ASP A 184 -34.96 3.58 -3.75
CA ASP A 184 -35.47 3.24 -2.40
C ASP A 184 -34.62 3.84 -1.27
N GLY A 185 -33.37 4.20 -1.55
CA GLY A 185 -32.44 4.74 -0.56
C GLY A 185 -32.89 6.09 -0.03
N SER A 186 -32.91 6.26 1.29
CA SER A 186 -33.25 7.54 1.89
C SER A 186 -32.14 8.57 1.65
N TYR A 187 -32.50 9.85 1.54
CA TYR A 187 -31.52 10.93 1.43
C TYR A 187 -30.52 10.94 2.59
N ILE A 188 -31.00 10.68 3.80
CA ILE A 188 -30.18 10.62 5.02
C ILE A 188 -29.16 9.48 4.92
N ASP A 189 -29.59 8.31 4.45
CA ASP A 189 -28.70 7.15 4.32
C ASP A 189 -27.58 7.41 3.32
N VAL A 190 -27.92 7.97 2.16
CA VAL A 190 -26.94 8.34 1.14
C VAL A 190 -25.94 9.36 1.70
N GLU A 191 -26.43 10.39 2.40
CA GLU A 191 -25.58 11.42 3.01
C GLU A 191 -24.64 10.83 4.06
N VAL A 192 -25.12 9.94 4.93
CA VAL A 192 -24.32 9.26 5.95
C VAL A 192 -23.27 8.33 5.31
N THR A 193 -23.62 7.57 4.26
CA THR A 193 -22.68 6.73 3.51
C THR A 193 -21.57 7.59 2.90
N ILE A 194 -21.92 8.68 2.21
CA ILE A 194 -20.95 9.58 1.57
C ILE A 194 -20.04 10.24 2.61
N ARG A 195 -20.62 10.76 3.69
CA ARG A 195 -19.86 11.44 4.73
C ARG A 195 -18.87 10.51 5.43
N THR A 196 -19.32 9.31 5.79
CA THR A 196 -18.49 8.34 6.52
C THR A 196 -17.42 7.73 5.63
N ASN A 197 -17.78 7.30 4.42
CA ASN A 197 -16.89 6.49 3.58
C ASN A 197 -15.92 7.32 2.72
N LEU A 198 -16.23 8.60 2.46
CA LEU A 198 -15.46 9.44 1.55
C LEU A 198 -15.04 10.77 2.18
N VAL A 199 -15.99 11.55 2.72
CA VAL A 199 -15.68 12.87 3.28
C VAL A 199 -14.79 12.75 4.51
N ALA A 200 -15.07 11.81 5.42
CA ALA A 200 -14.27 11.63 6.63
C ALA A 200 -12.81 11.24 6.33
N PRO A 201 -12.50 10.24 5.48
CA PRO A 201 -11.14 9.99 5.02
C PRO A 201 -10.45 11.23 4.46
N PHE A 202 -11.13 12.01 3.62
CA PHE A 202 -10.58 13.25 3.05
C PHE A 202 -10.19 14.25 4.15
N LEU A 203 -11.08 14.47 5.12
CA LEU A 203 -10.85 15.42 6.21
C LEU A 203 -9.78 14.94 7.20
N LEU A 204 -9.72 13.64 7.49
CA LEU A 204 -8.66 13.07 8.33
C LEU A 204 -7.28 13.20 7.66
N ILE A 205 -7.21 12.96 6.34
CA ILE A 205 -6.00 13.22 5.53
C ILE A 205 -5.61 14.69 5.65
N LYS A 206 -6.57 15.62 5.47
CA LYS A 206 -6.33 17.07 5.62
C LYS A 206 -5.77 17.45 6.99
N GLU A 207 -6.20 16.76 8.05
CA GLU A 207 -5.78 17.04 9.44
C GLU A 207 -4.42 16.44 9.82
N PHE A 208 -4.06 15.25 9.30
CA PHE A 208 -2.85 14.55 9.72
C PHE A 208 -1.67 14.63 8.73
N VAL A 209 -1.93 14.71 7.43
CA VAL A 209 -0.86 14.74 6.40
C VAL A 209 0.11 15.90 6.52
N PRO A 210 -0.30 17.14 6.85
CA PRO A 210 0.66 18.25 6.94
C PRO A 210 1.85 17.95 7.87
N GLN A 211 1.60 17.24 8.97
CA GLN A 211 2.66 16.86 9.91
C GLN A 211 3.47 15.65 9.43
N MET A 212 2.86 14.70 8.73
CA MET A 212 3.59 13.59 8.10
C MET A 212 4.58 14.12 7.05
N VAL A 213 4.15 15.11 6.26
CA VAL A 213 4.99 15.79 5.26
C VAL A 213 6.10 16.60 5.93
N SER A 214 5.80 17.38 6.98
CA SER A 214 6.81 18.18 7.68
C SER A 214 7.92 17.33 8.30
N ARG A 215 7.59 16.10 8.71
CA ARG A 215 8.52 15.13 9.28
C ARG A 215 9.15 14.19 8.25
N ASN A 216 8.74 14.29 6.98
CA ASN A 216 9.08 13.33 5.93
C ASN A 216 8.85 11.86 6.38
N HIS A 217 7.79 11.64 7.17
CA HIS A 217 7.47 10.34 7.76
C HIS A 217 5.96 10.20 7.94
N GLY A 218 5.37 9.27 7.20
CA GLY A 218 4.00 8.86 7.43
C GLY A 218 3.46 7.92 6.37
N HIS A 219 2.33 7.29 6.68
CA HIS A 219 1.69 6.32 5.81
C HIS A 219 0.16 6.41 5.89
N ILE A 220 -0.51 6.33 4.75
CA ILE A 220 -1.97 6.35 4.67
C ILE A 220 -2.46 5.09 3.98
N VAL A 221 -3.36 4.39 4.65
CA VAL A 221 -4.04 3.20 4.14
C VAL A 221 -5.52 3.50 4.03
N ASN A 222 -6.05 3.43 2.80
CA ASN A 222 -7.48 3.56 2.54
C ASN A 222 -8.08 2.18 2.27
N ILE A 223 -9.03 1.74 3.11
CA ILE A 223 -9.74 0.47 2.89
C ILE A 223 -10.87 0.71 1.87
N SER A 224 -10.58 0.38 0.61
CA SER A 224 -11.58 0.40 -0.47
C SER A 224 -12.38 -0.91 -0.52
N SER A 225 -13.01 -1.20 -1.66
CA SER A 225 -13.76 -2.43 -1.92
C SER A 225 -13.68 -2.81 -3.39
N MET A 226 -13.88 -4.09 -3.70
CA MET A 226 -14.08 -4.57 -5.08
C MET A 226 -15.28 -3.86 -5.75
N SER A 227 -16.26 -3.42 -4.97
CA SER A 227 -17.38 -2.61 -5.46
C SER A 227 -16.98 -1.25 -6.05
N ALA A 228 -15.75 -0.78 -5.81
CA ALA A 228 -15.21 0.40 -6.49
C ALA A 228 -14.98 0.18 -7.99
N LEU A 229 -14.70 -1.08 -8.38
CA LEU A 229 -14.40 -1.46 -9.77
C LEU A 229 -15.57 -2.18 -10.42
N ILE A 230 -16.22 -3.08 -9.67
CA ILE A 230 -17.32 -3.92 -10.15
C ILE A 230 -18.49 -3.77 -9.16
N PRO A 231 -19.35 -2.75 -9.34
CA PRO A 231 -20.42 -2.45 -8.39
C PRO A 231 -21.59 -3.44 -8.54
N PRO A 232 -21.94 -4.22 -7.49
CA PRO A 232 -23.17 -5.01 -7.52
C PRO A 232 -24.42 -4.13 -7.39
N ALA A 233 -25.60 -4.71 -7.68
CA ALA A 233 -26.86 -4.01 -7.48
C ALA A 233 -27.06 -3.63 -6.00
N ARG A 234 -27.82 -2.55 -5.76
CA ARG A 234 -28.24 -2.07 -4.43
C ARG A 234 -27.12 -1.51 -3.53
N VAL A 235 -25.97 -1.14 -4.07
CA VAL A 235 -24.88 -0.51 -3.32
C VAL A 235 -24.32 0.71 -4.05
N ALA A 236 -25.16 1.45 -4.77
CA ALA A 236 -24.72 2.53 -5.65
C ALA A 236 -24.00 3.65 -4.88
N ASP A 237 -24.55 4.08 -3.75
CA ASP A 237 -23.94 5.06 -2.84
C ASP A 237 -22.60 4.55 -2.30
N TYR A 238 -22.57 3.33 -1.77
CA TYR A 238 -21.35 2.70 -1.27
C TYR A 238 -20.28 2.56 -2.35
N ALA A 239 -20.62 2.00 -3.51
CA ALA A 239 -19.71 1.82 -4.62
C ALA A 239 -19.13 3.16 -5.10
N ALA A 240 -19.97 4.19 -5.24
CA ALA A 240 -19.52 5.54 -5.58
C ALA A 240 -18.51 6.08 -4.55
N THR A 241 -18.77 5.89 -3.26
CA THR A 241 -17.81 6.33 -2.21
C THR A 241 -16.48 5.56 -2.28
N LYS A 242 -16.51 4.25 -2.55
CA LYS A 242 -15.29 3.44 -2.64
C LYS A 242 -14.49 3.73 -3.90
N ALA A 243 -15.15 4.00 -5.03
CA ALA A 243 -14.49 4.52 -6.24
C ALA A 243 -13.86 5.90 -5.99
N GLY A 244 -14.61 6.81 -5.34
CA GLY A 244 -14.08 8.12 -4.94
C GLY A 244 -12.88 8.02 -4.00
N LEU A 245 -12.88 7.04 -3.09
CA LEU A 245 -11.76 6.79 -2.18
C LEU A 245 -10.51 6.26 -2.90
N VAL A 246 -10.67 5.47 -3.96
CA VAL A 246 -9.56 5.05 -4.84
C VAL A 246 -8.98 6.27 -5.57
N ALA A 247 -9.83 7.07 -6.20
CA ALA A 247 -9.39 8.30 -6.88
C ALA A 247 -8.69 9.27 -5.92
N LEU A 248 -9.22 9.42 -4.70
CA LEU A 248 -8.57 10.21 -3.65
C LEU A 248 -7.17 9.69 -3.31
N HIS A 249 -6.99 8.37 -3.28
CA HIS A 249 -5.70 7.76 -3.02
C HIS A 249 -4.73 8.00 -4.18
N GLU A 250 -5.15 7.74 -5.42
CA GLU A 250 -4.32 7.87 -6.62
C GLU A 250 -3.87 9.31 -6.89
N VAL A 251 -4.76 10.29 -6.74
CA VAL A 251 -4.39 11.70 -6.95
C VAL A 251 -3.36 12.17 -5.92
N ASN A 252 -3.48 11.70 -4.67
CA ASN A 252 -2.58 12.13 -3.61
C ASN A 252 -1.25 11.34 -3.60
N PHE A 253 -1.26 10.08 -4.03
CA PHE A 253 -0.15 9.15 -3.81
C PHE A 253 0.23 8.27 -5.02
N GLY A 254 -0.62 8.18 -6.05
CA GLY A 254 -0.49 7.24 -7.17
C GLY A 254 0.04 7.83 -8.48
N ASN A 255 0.15 9.16 -8.61
CA ASN A 255 0.72 9.82 -9.79
C ASN A 255 2.04 10.54 -9.47
N ARG A 256 3.02 9.80 -8.95
CA ARG A 256 4.43 10.22 -8.89
C ARG A 256 5.33 9.09 -9.33
#